data_AF-A0A948ANU7-F1
#
_entry.id   AF-A0A948ANU7-F1
#
_cell.length_a   1.000
_cell.length_b   1.000
_cell.length_c   1.000
_cell.angle_alpha   90.00
_cell.angle_beta   90.00
_cell.angle_gamma   90.00
#
_symmetry.space_group_name_H-M   'P 1'
#
loop_
_entity.id
_entity.type
_entity.pdbx_description
1 polymer ?
#
loop_
_entity_poly.entity_id
_entity_poly.type
_entity_poly.pdbx_seq_one_letter_code
_entity_poly.pdbx_strand_id
1 'polypeptide(L)'
;MNQEKIPTSLKPRLKVIDGEITTTSLDVAEKFGKNHFDVLKAIRNLGCSEEFAKSNFALVMETMTYRDSEGEMVTKETSRIDHIRMTKNGFSILAMGFTGKAAMKWKEAYINAFSFMETR
;
A
#
# COMPACT_ATOMS: atom_id res chain seq x y z
N MET A 1 -31.59 6.74 -13.73
CA MET A 1 -30.16 7.15 -13.71
C MET A 1 -29.47 6.24 -12.70
N ASN A 2 -28.97 5.10 -13.17
CA ASN A 2 -28.43 4.05 -12.30
C ASN A 2 -27.05 4.48 -11.81
N GLN A 3 -26.94 4.80 -10.53
CA GLN A 3 -25.64 4.86 -9.86
C GLN A 3 -25.15 3.41 -9.75
N GLU A 4 -24.26 3.01 -10.65
CA GLU A 4 -23.44 1.81 -10.46
C GLU A 4 -22.68 1.98 -9.14
N LYS A 5 -23.14 1.27 -8.11
CA LYS A 5 -22.40 1.11 -6.85
C LYS A 5 -21.08 0.45 -7.23
N ILE A 6 -20.01 1.27 -7.27
CA ILE A 6 -18.64 0.76 -7.34
C ILE A 6 -18.51 -0.28 -6.21
N PRO A 7 -18.17 -1.55 -6.51
CA PRO A 7 -18.03 -2.56 -5.47
C PRO A 7 -17.10 -2.02 -4.38
N THR A 8 -17.47 -2.15 -3.11
CA THR A 8 -16.65 -1.74 -1.96
C THR A 8 -15.23 -2.33 -2.01
N SER A 9 -15.08 -3.44 -2.74
CA SER A 9 -13.83 -4.11 -3.12
C SER A 9 -12.86 -3.26 -3.96
N LEU A 10 -13.28 -2.20 -4.65
CA LEU A 10 -12.43 -1.39 -5.55
C LEU A 10 -11.89 -0.09 -4.93
N LYS A 11 -12.37 0.34 -3.77
CA LYS A 11 -11.89 1.58 -3.14
C LYS A 11 -10.50 1.39 -2.52
N PRO A 12 -9.46 2.15 -2.92
CA PRO A 12 -8.15 2.12 -2.27
C PRO A 12 -8.29 2.54 -0.80
N ARG A 13 -7.67 1.79 0.13
CA ARG A 13 -7.49 2.29 1.49
C ARG A 13 -6.28 3.21 1.47
N LEU A 14 -6.55 4.51 1.55
CA LEU A 14 -5.52 5.54 1.57
C LEU A 14 -5.41 6.11 2.98
N LYS A 15 -4.19 6.34 3.44
CA LYS A 15 -3.89 6.97 4.73
C LYS A 15 -3.02 8.19 4.52
N VAL A 16 -3.35 9.29 5.18
CA VAL A 16 -2.47 10.48 5.21
C VAL A 16 -1.47 10.30 6.35
N ILE A 17 -0.17 10.35 6.02
CA ILE A 17 0.92 10.27 7.00
C ILE A 17 1.91 11.38 6.63
N ASP A 18 2.25 12.23 7.60
CA ASP A 18 3.13 13.40 7.42
C ASP A 18 2.68 14.34 6.27
N GLY A 19 1.36 14.46 6.08
CA GLY A 19 0.77 15.25 4.99
C GLY A 19 0.77 14.57 3.63
N GLU A 20 1.35 13.37 3.52
CA GLU A 20 1.38 12.60 2.28
C GLU A 20 0.34 11.48 2.26
N ILE A 21 -0.35 11.36 1.14
CA ILE A 21 -1.30 10.26 0.90
C ILE A 21 -0.50 9.00 0.56
N THR A 22 -0.73 7.95 1.35
CA THR A 22 -0.02 6.68 1.25
C THR A 22 -0.98 5.50 1.15
N THR A 23 -0.50 4.40 0.57
CA THR A 23 -1.17 3.09 0.50
C THR A 23 -0.23 2.00 1.00
N THR A 24 -0.71 0.78 1.17
CA THR A 24 0.09 -0.35 1.67
C THR A 24 0.22 -1.47 0.64
N SER A 25 1.28 -2.27 0.72
CA SER A 25 1.44 -3.47 -0.11
C SER A 25 0.33 -4.50 0.13
N LEU A 26 -0.31 -4.50 1.31
CA LEU A 26 -1.47 -5.35 1.62
C LEU A 26 -2.69 -4.91 0.80
N ASP A 27 -2.95 -3.60 0.75
CA ASP A 27 -4.02 -3.05 -0.08
C ASP A 27 -3.77 -3.35 -1.55
N VAL A 28 -2.54 -3.19 -2.03
CA VAL A 28 -2.19 -3.56 -3.40
C VAL A 28 -2.44 -5.05 -3.66
N ALA A 29 -2.06 -5.93 -2.73
CA ALA A 29 -2.28 -7.37 -2.87
C ALA A 29 -3.77 -7.72 -2.96
N GLU A 30 -4.58 -7.22 -2.01
CA GLU A 30 -6.04 -7.44 -1.97
C GLU A 30 -6.70 -6.97 -3.27
N LYS A 31 -6.30 -5.79 -3.75
CA LYS A 31 -6.98 -5.10 -4.84
C LYS A 31 -6.60 -5.59 -6.22
N PHE A 32 -5.36 -6.03 -6.39
CA PHE A 32 -4.89 -6.64 -7.64
C PHE A 32 -5.10 -8.15 -7.66
N GLY A 33 -5.69 -8.74 -6.59
CA GLY A 33 -5.89 -10.18 -6.46
C GLY A 33 -4.56 -10.93 -6.52
N LYS A 34 -3.51 -10.36 -5.93
CA LYS A 34 -2.14 -10.90 -5.91
C LYS A 34 -1.81 -11.39 -4.51
N ASN A 35 -0.90 -12.38 -4.42
CA ASN A 35 -0.33 -12.71 -3.12
C ASN A 35 0.52 -11.54 -2.64
N HIS A 36 0.40 -11.22 -1.35
CA HIS A 36 1.18 -10.14 -0.73
C HIS A 36 2.69 -10.37 -0.88
N PHE A 37 3.14 -11.63 -0.79
CA PHE A 37 4.53 -12.02 -1.08
C PHE A 37 4.99 -11.59 -2.49
N ASP A 38 4.15 -11.77 -3.51
CA ASP A 38 4.47 -11.39 -4.89
C ASP A 38 4.55 -9.87 -5.05
N VAL A 39 3.72 -9.12 -4.32
CA VAL A 39 3.77 -7.65 -4.29
C VAL A 39 5.06 -7.17 -3.63
N LEU A 40 5.47 -7.74 -2.49
CA LEU A 40 6.73 -7.41 -1.84
C LEU A 40 7.93 -7.70 -2.74
N LYS A 41 7.90 -8.85 -3.45
CA LYS A 41 8.92 -9.21 -4.43
C LYS A 41 8.96 -8.23 -5.60
N ALA A 42 7.80 -7.82 -6.12
CA ALA A 42 7.71 -6.82 -7.19
C ALA A 42 8.33 -5.49 -6.76
N ILE A 43 8.03 -5.01 -5.55
CA ILE A 43 8.60 -3.77 -5.01
C ILE A 43 10.13 -3.84 -4.93
N ARG A 44 10.68 -4.96 -4.42
CA ARG A 44 12.14 -5.17 -4.33
C ARG A 44 12.82 -5.20 -5.71
N ASN A 45 12.09 -5.58 -6.75
CA ASN A 45 12.61 -5.74 -8.11
C ASN A 45 12.32 -4.54 -9.03
N LEU A 46 11.81 -3.42 -8.49
CA LEU A 46 11.49 -2.23 -9.30
C LEU A 46 12.71 -1.58 -9.97
N GLY A 47 13.92 -1.83 -9.46
CA GLY A 47 15.16 -1.27 -10.03
C GLY A 47 15.24 0.25 -9.93
N CYS A 48 14.46 0.88 -9.05
CA CYS A 48 14.49 2.32 -8.79
C CYS A 48 15.79 2.72 -8.08
N SER A 49 16.18 4.00 -8.22
CA SER A 49 17.32 4.55 -7.48
C SER A 49 17.09 4.46 -5.96
N GLU A 50 18.17 4.41 -5.20
CA GLU A 50 18.09 4.32 -3.73
C GLU A 50 17.36 5.52 -3.11
N GLU A 51 17.60 6.73 -3.63
CA GLU A 51 16.92 7.96 -3.19
C GLU A 51 15.41 7.89 -3.44
N PHE A 52 15.00 7.40 -4.62
CA PHE A 52 13.60 7.20 -4.93
C PHE A 52 12.99 6.15 -4.01
N ALA A 53 13.70 5.05 -3.77
CA ALA A 53 13.20 3.98 -2.91
C ALA A 53 12.95 4.48 -1.48
N LYS A 54 13.91 5.19 -0.90
CA LYS A 54 13.82 5.77 0.46
C LYS A 54 12.68 6.78 0.60
N SER A 55 12.43 7.58 -0.44
CA SER A 55 11.40 8.61 -0.41
C SER A 55 9.99 8.07 -0.62
N ASN A 56 9.85 6.92 -1.28
CA ASN A 56 8.55 6.44 -1.73
C ASN A 56 8.11 5.10 -1.14
N PHE A 57 9.00 4.36 -0.47
CA PHE A 57 8.71 3.10 0.18
C PHE A 57 9.27 3.07 1.61
N ALA A 58 8.39 2.82 2.58
CA ALA A 58 8.74 2.64 3.97
C ALA A 58 8.38 1.22 4.43
N LEU A 59 9.33 0.51 5.01
CA LEU A 59 9.09 -0.80 5.64
C LEU A 59 8.28 -0.59 6.92
N VAL A 60 7.24 -1.38 7.10
CA VAL A 60 6.47 -1.46 8.34
C VAL A 60 6.70 -2.84 8.93
N MET A 61 7.30 -2.87 10.12
CA MET A 61 7.61 -4.11 10.83
C MET A 61 6.37 -4.63 11.54
N GLU A 62 6.24 -5.95 11.64
CA GLU A 62 5.21 -6.58 12.44
C GLU A 62 5.44 -6.27 13.92
N THR A 63 4.36 -6.04 14.67
CA THR A 63 4.43 -5.81 16.11
C THR A 63 3.80 -6.99 16.84
N MET A 64 4.49 -7.50 17.85
CA MET A 64 3.98 -8.52 18.77
C MET A 64 3.64 -7.88 20.11
N THR A 65 2.42 -8.11 20.58
CA THR A 65 1.98 -7.72 21.92
C THR A 65 1.98 -8.94 22.83
N TYR A 66 2.62 -8.85 23.99
CA TYR A 66 2.65 -9.92 24.98
C TYR A 66 2.67 -9.35 26.39
N ARG A 67 2.31 -10.19 27.37
CA ARG A 67 2.40 -9.85 28.79
C ARG A 67 3.81 -10.16 29.29
N ASP A 68 4.47 -9.18 29.91
CA ASP A 68 5.80 -9.37 30.47
C ASP A 68 5.77 -10.08 31.85
N SER A 69 6.94 -10.23 32.46
CA SER A 69 7.10 -10.85 33.77
C SER A 69 6.44 -10.09 34.92
N GLU A 70 6.17 -8.80 34.74
CA GLU A 70 5.53 -7.93 35.73
C GLU A 70 4.00 -7.88 35.54
N GLY A 71 3.50 -8.49 34.47
CA GLY A 71 2.07 -8.57 34.16
C GLY A 71 1.59 -7.45 33.24
N GLU A 72 2.49 -6.60 32.76
CA GLU A 72 2.20 -5.46 31.90
C GLU A 72 2.14 -5.87 30.42
N MET A 73 1.28 -5.19 29.66
CA MET A 73 1.15 -5.42 28.22
C MET A 73 2.21 -4.63 27.47
N VAL A 74 3.16 -5.33 26.85
CA VAL A 74 4.26 -4.74 26.10
C VAL A 74 4.09 -5.05 24.60
N THR A 75 4.27 -4.04 23.76
CA THR A 75 4.31 -4.17 22.30
C THR A 75 5.74 -4.00 21.81
N LYS A 76 6.25 -4.94 21.01
CA LYS A 76 7.58 -4.87 20.40
C LYS A 76 7.52 -5.13 18.91
N GLU A 77 8.35 -4.41 18.16
CA GLU A 77 8.61 -4.71 16.74
C GLU A 77 9.36 -6.04 16.61
N THR A 78 8.95 -6.85 15.65
CA THR A 78 9.62 -8.11 15.29
C THR A 78 10.59 -7.87 14.12
N SER A 79 11.38 -8.88 13.75
CA SER A 79 12.24 -8.84 12.57
C SER A 79 11.49 -9.11 11.25
N ARG A 80 10.16 -9.30 11.30
CA ARG A 80 9.32 -9.57 10.13
C ARG A 80 8.73 -8.29 9.58
N ILE A 81 8.69 -8.18 8.25
CA ILE A 81 7.99 -7.09 7.57
C ILE A 81 6.51 -7.46 7.53
N ASP A 82 5.66 -6.61 8.09
CA ASP A 82 4.20 -6.73 7.97
C ASP A 82 3.74 -6.23 6.60
N HIS A 83 4.15 -5.02 6.22
CA HIS A 83 3.87 -4.48 4.88
C HIS A 83 4.84 -3.38 4.49
N ILE A 84 4.77 -2.97 3.22
CA ILE A 84 5.45 -1.76 2.73
C ILE A 84 4.41 -0.67 2.57
N ARG A 85 4.61 0.45 3.24
CA ARG A 85 3.89 1.69 2.98
C ARG A 85 4.52 2.37 1.78
N MET A 86 3.70 2.92 0.89
CA MET A 86 4.19 3.63 -0.29
C MET A 86 3.39 4.89 -0.58
N THR A 87 4.09 5.89 -1.12
CA THR A 87 3.52 7.17 -1.58
C THR A 87 2.81 7.00 -2.93
N LYS A 88 2.20 8.08 -3.43
CA LYS A 88 1.66 8.16 -4.80
C LYS A 88 2.64 7.68 -5.86
N ASN A 89 3.87 8.17 -5.80
CA ASN A 89 4.89 7.92 -6.81
C ASN A 89 5.40 6.47 -6.71
N GLY A 90 5.60 5.96 -5.48
CA GLY A 90 5.98 4.57 -5.24
C GLY A 90 4.94 3.57 -5.74
N PHE A 91 3.65 3.84 -5.50
CA PHE A 91 2.59 3.02 -6.07
C PHE A 91 2.54 3.13 -7.60
N SER A 92 2.68 4.34 -8.15
CA SER A 92 2.55 4.57 -9.59
C SER A 92 3.58 3.74 -10.37
N ILE A 93 4.84 3.72 -9.95
CA ILE A 93 5.88 2.91 -10.59
C ILE A 93 5.60 1.40 -10.43
N LEU A 94 5.11 0.97 -9.26
CA LEU A 94 4.70 -0.41 -9.03
C LEU A 94 3.56 -0.83 -9.97
N ALA A 95 2.55 0.02 -10.11
CA ALA A 95 1.38 -0.23 -10.94
C ALA A 95 1.72 -0.27 -12.43
N MET A 96 2.75 0.45 -12.90
CA MET A 96 3.22 0.37 -14.29
C MET A 96 3.66 -1.05 -14.66
N GLY A 97 4.24 -1.80 -13.72
CA GLY A 97 4.62 -3.21 -13.91
C GLY A 97 3.45 -4.19 -13.93
N PHE A 98 2.25 -3.78 -13.50
CA PHE A 98 1.06 -4.63 -13.50
C PHE A 98 0.25 -4.48 -14.80
N THR A 99 -0.07 -5.61 -15.44
CA THR A 99 -0.83 -5.68 -16.69
C THR A 99 -2.18 -6.38 -16.50
N GLY A 100 -3.13 -6.15 -17.42
CA GLY A 100 -4.46 -6.79 -17.44
C GLY A 100 -5.64 -5.84 -17.18
N LYS A 101 -6.87 -6.31 -17.52
CA LYS A 101 -8.11 -5.51 -17.43
C LYS A 101 -8.44 -5.05 -16.00
N ALA A 102 -8.21 -5.91 -15.01
CA ALA A 102 -8.41 -5.58 -13.60
C ALA A 102 -7.41 -4.52 -13.11
N ALA A 103 -6.14 -4.64 -13.51
CA ALA A 103 -5.10 -3.67 -13.20
C ALA A 103 -5.43 -2.28 -13.78
N MET A 104 -5.98 -2.20 -15.00
CA MET A 104 -6.38 -0.92 -15.61
C MET A 104 -7.49 -0.20 -14.84
N LYS A 105 -8.58 -0.91 -14.51
CA LYS A 105 -9.68 -0.32 -13.70
C LYS A 105 -9.18 0.23 -12.37
N TRP A 106 -8.17 -0.43 -11.81
CA TRP A 106 -7.59 -0.01 -10.55
C TRP A 106 -6.62 1.17 -10.69
N LYS A 107 -5.83 1.21 -11.77
CA LYS A 107 -5.03 2.40 -12.12
C LYS A 107 -5.93 3.64 -12.23
N GLU A 108 -7.07 3.52 -12.91
CA GLU A 108 -8.07 4.60 -13.02
C GLU A 108 -8.66 4.96 -11.64
N ALA A 109 -9.05 3.98 -10.83
CA ALA A 109 -9.59 4.21 -9.50
C ALA A 109 -8.58 4.91 -8.57
N TYR A 110 -7.31 4.54 -8.67
CA TYR A 110 -6.22 5.18 -7.92
C TYR A 110 -6.01 6.63 -8.38
N ILE A 111 -5.89 6.88 -9.69
CA ILE A 111 -5.79 8.24 -10.23
C ILE A 111 -6.94 9.11 -9.72
N ASN A 112 -8.17 8.62 -9.81
CA ASN A 112 -9.37 9.33 -9.36
C ASN A 112 -9.36 9.60 -7.84
N ALA A 113 -8.97 8.60 -7.03
CA ALA A 113 -8.88 8.76 -5.58
C ALA A 113 -7.85 9.82 -5.19
N PHE A 114 -6.74 9.91 -5.92
CA PHE A 114 -5.72 10.94 -5.69
C PHE A 114 -6.17 12.33 -6.14
N SER A 115 -6.78 12.46 -7.32
CA SER A 115 -7.32 13.76 -7.78
C SER A 115 -8.36 14.33 -6.82
N PHE A 116 -9.20 13.47 -6.23
CA PHE A 116 -10.17 13.88 -5.22
C PHE A 116 -9.51 14.42 -3.93
N MET A 117 -8.33 13.91 -3.58
CA MET A 117 -7.60 14.35 -2.40
C MET A 117 -6.72 15.59 -2.66
N GLU A 118 -6.24 15.82 -3.89
CA GLU A 118 -5.49 17.03 -4.29
C GLU A 118 -6.38 18.27 -4.45
N THR A 119 -7.68 18.11 -4.71
CA THR A 119 -8.61 19.24 -4.94
C THR A 119 -9.20 19.78 -3.62
N ARG A 120 -8.46 19.72 -2.51
CA ARG A 120 -8.97 20.08 -1.19
C ARG A 120 -8.05 21.02 -0.43
#